data_AF-A0A183GDQ6-F1
#
_entry.id   AF-A0A183GDQ6-F1
#
_cell.length_a   1.000
_cell.length_b   1.000
_cell.length_c   1.000
_cell.angle_alpha   90.00
_cell.angle_beta   90.00
_cell.angle_gamma   90.00
#
_symmetry.space_group_name_H-M   'P 1'
#
loop_
_entity.id
_entity.type
_entity.pdbx_description
1 polymer ?
#
loop_
_entity_poly.entity_id
_entity_poly.type
_entity_poly.pdbx_seq_one_letter_code
_entity_poly.pdbx_strand_id
1 'polypeptide(L)'
;MLKFVLRLSDTAQADALFSEAYACLDQGLCYEECNDRENAASMYERALNIISEAEKARNAKKSELYKHLMEAKPSAMHRLKVLEKEIAENKAHEVVVTSDKEEEVKSELRGALEGVGDAEAEVIFSIPDGVQLFTIDVGIVS
;
A
#
# COMPACT_ATOMS: atom_id res chain seq x y z
N MET A 1 36.00 5.99 -27.56
CA MET A 1 34.53 5.96 -27.35
C MET A 1 34.20 4.78 -26.45
N LEU A 2 34.10 4.99 -25.13
CA LEU A 2 33.55 3.95 -24.25
C LEU A 2 32.03 3.94 -24.44
N LYS A 3 31.50 2.85 -25.01
CA LYS A 3 30.07 2.57 -24.99
C LYS A 3 29.73 2.12 -23.57
N PHE A 4 29.25 3.05 -22.73
CA PHE A 4 28.62 2.72 -21.45
C PHE A 4 27.31 1.99 -21.75
N VAL A 5 27.39 0.67 -21.96
CA VAL A 5 26.22 -0.19 -21.87
C VAL A 5 25.96 -0.36 -20.39
N LEU A 6 24.95 0.34 -19.86
CA LEU A 6 24.41 0.08 -18.52
C LEU A 6 23.84 -1.34 -18.52
N ARG A 7 24.68 -2.33 -18.22
CA ARG A 7 24.20 -3.68 -17.90
C ARG A 7 23.59 -3.60 -16.52
N LEU A 8 22.28 -3.81 -16.45
CA LEU A 8 21.60 -4.04 -15.18
C LEU A 8 22.27 -5.22 -14.48
N SER A 9 22.36 -5.15 -13.14
CA SER A 9 22.90 -6.27 -12.37
C SER A 9 22.08 -7.53 -12.66
N ASP A 10 22.74 -8.68 -12.60
CA ASP A 10 22.06 -9.97 -12.76
C ASP A 10 21.06 -10.27 -11.63
N THR A 11 20.98 -9.39 -10.62
CA THR A 11 20.07 -9.40 -9.47
C THR A 11 18.99 -8.32 -9.55
N ALA A 12 18.99 -7.44 -10.57
CA ALA A 12 18.17 -6.22 -10.61
C ALA A 12 16.67 -6.48 -10.37
N GLN A 13 16.14 -7.58 -10.91
CA GLN A 13 14.75 -7.97 -10.68
C GLN A 13 14.50 -8.38 -9.22
N ALA A 14 15.39 -9.17 -8.62
CA ALA A 14 15.28 -9.56 -7.22
C ALA A 14 15.44 -8.34 -6.30
N ASP A 15 16.40 -7.46 -6.61
CA ASP A 15 16.66 -6.24 -5.84
C ASP A 15 15.45 -5.30 -5.87
N ALA A 16 14.79 -5.15 -7.02
CA ALA A 16 13.57 -4.35 -7.14
C ALA A 16 12.44 -4.90 -6.26
N LEU A 17 12.17 -6.22 -6.33
CA LEU A 17 11.12 -6.85 -5.53
C LEU A 17 11.46 -6.82 -4.03
N PHE A 18 12.70 -7.09 -3.64
CA PHE A 18 13.11 -6.99 -2.23
C PHE A 18 13.02 -5.57 -1.70
N SER A 19 13.35 -4.56 -2.51
CA SER A 19 13.18 -3.15 -2.13
C SER A 19 11.71 -2.79 -1.95
N GLU A 20 10.82 -3.27 -2.83
CA GLU A 20 9.38 -3.05 -2.70
C GLU A 20 8.81 -3.75 -1.46
N ALA A 21 9.26 -4.97 -1.17
CA ALA A 21 8.88 -5.67 0.06
C ALA A 21 9.30 -4.91 1.31
N TYR A 22 10.51 -4.33 1.35
CA TYR A 22 10.94 -3.46 2.45
C TYR A 22 10.02 -2.25 2.61
N ALA A 23 9.72 -1.55 1.52
CA ALA A 23 8.81 -0.40 1.56
C ALA A 23 7.43 -0.78 2.11
N CYS A 24 6.92 -1.96 1.73
CA CYS A 24 5.65 -2.46 2.26
C CYS A 24 5.74 -2.78 3.77
N LEU A 25 6.84 -3.37 4.24
CA LEU A 25 7.03 -3.61 5.69
C LEU A 25 7.09 -2.31 6.48
N ASP A 26 7.84 -1.32 5.99
CA ASP A 26 7.96 0.00 6.63
C ASP A 26 6.60 0.71 6.67
N GLN A 27 5.83 0.66 5.57
CA GLN A 27 4.50 1.23 5.53
C GLN A 27 3.52 0.50 6.47
N GLY A 28 3.66 -0.82 6.62
CA GLY A 28 2.93 -1.59 7.63
C GLY A 28 3.17 -1.07 9.04
N LEU A 29 4.42 -0.79 9.40
CA LEU A 29 4.79 -0.19 10.70
C LEU A 29 4.15 1.20 10.87
N CYS A 30 4.18 2.06 9.85
CA CYS A 30 3.54 3.38 9.92
C CYS A 30 2.03 3.28 10.15
N TYR A 31 1.34 2.30 9.55
CA TYR A 31 -0.08 2.09 9.81
C TYR A 31 -0.33 1.60 11.24
N GLU A 32 0.55 0.75 11.79
CA GLU A 32 0.46 0.35 13.19
C GLU A 32 0.62 1.54 14.15
N GLU A 33 1.54 2.47 13.88
CA GLU A 33 1.71 3.70 14.66
C GLU A 33 0.44 4.58 14.65
N CYS A 34 -0.33 4.54 13.57
CA CYS A 34 -1.62 5.21 13.42
C CYS A 34 -2.82 4.41 13.97
N ASN A 35 -2.60 3.24 14.60
CA ASN A 35 -3.62 2.27 15.00
C ASN A 35 -4.52 1.75 13.86
N ASP A 36 -4.08 1.90 12.61
CA ASP A 36 -4.78 1.39 11.43
C ASP A 36 -4.39 -0.06 11.17
N ARG A 37 -4.98 -0.96 11.96
CA ARG A 37 -4.62 -2.39 11.95
C ARG A 37 -4.93 -3.06 10.61
N GLU A 38 -5.99 -2.65 9.94
CA GLU A 38 -6.44 -3.27 8.69
C GLU A 38 -5.47 -2.97 7.55
N ASN A 39 -5.08 -1.70 7.40
CA ASN A 39 -4.07 -1.34 6.41
C ASN A 39 -2.69 -1.87 6.78
N ALA A 40 -2.33 -1.92 8.06
CA ALA A 40 -1.10 -2.57 8.50
C ALA A 40 -1.05 -4.05 8.06
N ALA A 41 -2.11 -4.82 8.33
CA ALA A 41 -2.20 -6.22 7.93
C ALA A 41 -2.08 -6.39 6.40
N SER A 42 -2.76 -5.54 5.62
CA SER A 42 -2.67 -5.56 4.16
C SER A 42 -1.25 -5.33 3.65
N MET A 43 -0.49 -4.40 4.27
CA MET A 43 0.89 -4.13 3.88
C MET A 43 1.84 -5.29 4.23
N TYR A 44 1.68 -5.92 5.40
CA TYR A 44 2.46 -7.11 5.75
C TYR A 44 2.16 -8.29 4.82
N GLU A 45 0.89 -8.53 4.48
CA GLU A 45 0.50 -9.57 3.52
C GLU A 45 1.13 -9.32 2.15
N ARG A 46 1.02 -8.09 1.63
CA ARG A 46 1.65 -7.68 0.37
C ARG A 46 3.16 -7.90 0.40
N ALA A 47 3.84 -7.47 1.45
CA ALA A 47 5.28 -7.68 1.60
C ALA A 47 5.66 -9.17 1.52
N LEU A 48 4.94 -10.04 2.23
CA LEU A 48 5.20 -11.48 2.23
C LEU A 48 4.96 -12.15 0.87
N ASN A 49 3.96 -11.68 0.12
CA ASN A 49 3.70 -12.13 -1.25
C ASN A 49 4.85 -11.72 -2.18
N ILE A 50 5.27 -10.46 -2.13
CA ILE A 50 6.40 -9.95 -2.94
C ILE A 50 7.69 -10.69 -2.59
N ILE A 51 7.96 -10.94 -1.30
CA ILE A 51 9.11 -11.73 -0.85
C ILE A 51 9.09 -13.11 -1.53
N SER A 52 7.93 -13.78 -1.53
CA SER A 52 7.77 -15.10 -2.13
C SER A 52 7.95 -15.10 -3.65
N GLU A 53 7.65 -13.99 -4.33
CA GLU A 53 7.93 -13.80 -5.75
C GLU A 53 9.41 -13.50 -6.01
N ALA A 54 10.03 -12.65 -5.19
CA ALA A 54 11.43 -12.28 -5.26
C ALA A 54 12.35 -13.50 -5.08
N GLU A 55 11.98 -14.45 -4.22
CA GLU A 55 12.71 -15.71 -4.04
C GLU A 55 12.78 -16.57 -5.32
N LYS A 56 11.83 -16.39 -6.24
CA LYS A 56 11.79 -17.10 -7.54
C LYS A 56 12.62 -16.39 -8.62
N ALA A 57 13.04 -15.14 -8.37
CA ALA A 57 13.81 -14.37 -9.34
C ALA A 57 15.20 -14.96 -9.57
N ARG A 58 15.73 -14.76 -10.78
CA ARG A 58 17.07 -15.22 -11.13
C ARG A 58 18.10 -14.58 -10.20
N ASN A 59 19.02 -15.39 -9.68
CA ASN A 59 20.07 -14.95 -8.75
C ASN A 59 19.56 -14.28 -7.46
N ALA A 60 18.32 -14.51 -7.03
CA ALA A 60 17.76 -13.87 -5.82
C ALA A 60 18.68 -13.97 -4.59
N LYS A 61 19.29 -15.14 -4.35
CA LYS A 61 20.23 -15.39 -3.24
C LYS A 61 21.54 -14.60 -3.30
N LYS A 62 21.86 -13.98 -4.45
CA LYS A 62 23.03 -13.11 -4.62
C LYS A 62 22.71 -11.64 -4.35
N SER A 63 21.44 -11.29 -4.19
CA SER A 63 21.06 -9.95 -3.74
C SER A 63 21.57 -9.73 -2.32
N GLU A 64 22.16 -8.57 -2.08
CA GLU A 64 22.57 -8.14 -0.73
C GLU A 64 21.36 -8.02 0.21
N LEU A 65 20.16 -7.77 -0.35
CA LEU A 65 18.92 -7.64 0.43
C LEU A 65 18.36 -9.00 0.86
N TYR A 66 18.73 -10.09 0.18
CA TYR A 66 18.16 -11.42 0.39
C TYR A 66 18.27 -11.85 1.85
N LYS A 67 19.48 -11.80 2.41
CA LYS A 67 19.76 -12.32 3.75
C LYS A 67 18.93 -11.60 4.80
N HIS A 68 18.95 -10.27 4.80
CA HIS A 68 18.26 -9.45 5.78
C HIS A 68 16.74 -9.63 5.72
N LEU A 69 16.19 -9.70 4.51
CA LEU A 69 14.75 -9.86 4.35
C LEU A 69 14.28 -11.28 4.73
N MET A 70 15.09 -12.32 4.46
CA MET A 70 14.81 -13.68 4.93
C MET A 70 14.87 -13.79 6.46
N GLU A 71 15.76 -13.04 7.12
CA GLU A 71 15.84 -12.96 8.59
C GLU A 71 14.60 -12.25 9.18
N ALA A 72 14.09 -11.21 8.51
CA ALA A 72 12.90 -10.47 8.94
C ALA A 72 11.57 -11.21 8.65
N LYS A 73 11.54 -12.06 7.62
CA LYS A 73 10.32 -12.74 7.13
C LYS A 73 9.53 -13.46 8.24
N PRO A 74 10.12 -14.27 9.14
CA PRO A 74 9.37 -14.94 10.20
C PRO A 74 8.69 -13.97 11.16
N SER A 75 9.34 -12.85 11.47
CA SER A 75 8.78 -11.79 12.33
C SER A 75 7.57 -11.12 11.67
N ALA A 76 7.67 -10.80 10.38
CA ALA A 76 6.56 -10.24 9.61
C ALA A 76 5.37 -11.21 9.54
N MET A 77 5.61 -12.51 9.29
CA MET A 77 4.56 -13.54 9.31
C MET A 77 3.89 -13.65 10.68
N HIS A 78 4.68 -13.62 11.75
CA HIS A 78 4.15 -13.64 13.11
C HIS A 78 3.29 -12.40 13.38
N ARG A 79 3.76 -11.21 13.02
CA ARG A 79 3.01 -9.96 13.27
C ARG A 79 1.70 -9.93 12.49
N LEU A 80 1.69 -10.33 11.22
CA LEU A 80 0.47 -10.45 10.43
C LEU A 80 -0.56 -11.33 11.14
N LYS A 81 -0.16 -12.52 11.61
CA LYS A 81 -1.05 -13.42 12.35
C LYS A 81 -1.61 -12.81 13.64
N VAL A 82 -0.84 -11.96 14.32
CA VAL A 82 -1.33 -11.24 15.50
C VAL A 82 -2.32 -10.15 15.09
N LEU A 83 -2.02 -9.36 14.05
CA LEU A 83 -2.93 -8.33 13.52
C LEU A 83 -4.26 -8.92 13.08
N GLU A 84 -4.25 -10.05 12.36
CA GLU A 84 -5.47 -10.75 11.93
C GLU A 84 -6.37 -11.13 13.12
N LYS A 85 -5.77 -11.56 14.23
CA LYS A 85 -6.52 -11.86 15.47
C LYS A 85 -7.07 -10.60 16.11
N GLU A 86 -6.26 -9.56 16.27
CA GLU A 86 -6.68 -8.27 16.84
C GLU A 86 -7.85 -7.67 16.03
N ILE A 87 -7.80 -7.75 14.70
CA ILE A 87 -8.87 -7.28 13.81
C ILE A 87 -10.15 -8.11 14.01
N ALA A 88 -10.04 -9.44 14.08
CA ALA A 88 -11.18 -10.31 14.29
C ALA A 88 -11.85 -10.08 15.66
N GLU A 89 -11.04 -9.88 16.71
CA GLU A 89 -11.52 -9.57 18.06
C GLU A 89 -12.22 -8.21 18.12
N ASN A 90 -11.68 -7.17 17.46
CA ASN A 90 -12.31 -5.86 17.39
C ASN A 90 -13.65 -5.89 16.63
N LYS A 91 -13.74 -6.62 15.51
CA LYS A 91 -14.99 -6.77 14.76
C LYS A 91 -16.06 -7.50 15.57
N ALA A 92 -15.68 -8.52 16.34
CA ALA A 92 -16.60 -9.19 17.24
C ALA A 92 -17.12 -8.27 18.36
N HIS A 93 -16.33 -7.28 18.78
CA HIS A 93 -16.72 -6.29 19.78
C HIS A 93 -17.65 -5.20 19.21
N GLU A 94 -17.40 -4.73 17.98
CA GLU A 94 -18.26 -3.75 17.31
C GLU A 94 -19.67 -4.30 17.01
N VAL A 95 -19.78 -5.54 16.55
CA VAL A 95 -21.08 -6.18 16.24
C VAL A 95 -22.00 -6.30 17.47
N VAL A 96 -21.44 -6.33 18.68
CA VAL A 96 -22.22 -6.38 19.93
C VAL A 96 -22.75 -5.00 20.34
N VAL A 97 -22.18 -3.91 19.83
CA VAL A 97 -22.50 -2.52 20.23
C VAL A 97 -23.33 -1.79 19.16
N THR A 98 -23.25 -2.19 17.89
CA THR A 98 -23.85 -1.44 16.76
C THR A 98 -25.28 -1.84 16.38
N SER A 99 -25.84 -2.93 16.92
CA SER A 99 -27.16 -3.45 16.52
C SER A 99 -28.31 -2.45 16.72
N ASP A 100 -28.18 -1.50 17.64
CA ASP A 100 -29.24 -0.55 17.97
C ASP A 100 -29.12 0.80 17.22
N LYS A 101 -27.97 1.10 16.61
CA LYS A 101 -27.70 2.41 15.98
C LYS A 101 -27.66 2.41 14.45
N GLU A 102 -27.46 1.25 13.81
CA GLU A 102 -27.37 1.18 12.35
C GLU A 102 -28.71 1.37 11.64
N GLU A 103 -29.84 0.93 12.23
CA GLU A 103 -31.17 1.11 11.65
C GLU A 103 -31.61 2.58 11.66
N GLU A 104 -31.31 3.32 12.73
CA GLU A 104 -31.65 4.73 12.87
C GLU A 104 -30.90 5.58 11.82
N VAL A 105 -29.59 5.37 11.66
CA VAL A 105 -28.75 6.09 10.69
C VAL A 105 -29.12 5.77 9.23
N LYS A 106 -29.48 4.51 8.92
CA LYS A 106 -29.95 4.14 7.57
C LYS A 106 -31.28 4.80 7.23
N SER A 107 -32.18 4.95 8.20
CA SER A 107 -33.47 5.60 7.99
C SER A 107 -33.30 7.10 7.71
N GLU A 108 -32.38 7.77 8.42
CA GLU A 108 -32.07 9.20 8.21
C GLU A 108 -31.37 9.46 6.88
N LEU A 109 -30.38 8.63 6.50
CA LEU A 109 -29.71 8.75 5.20
C LEU A 109 -30.68 8.53 4.03
N ARG A 110 -31.62 7.60 4.16
CA ARG A 110 -32.62 7.34 3.11
C ARG A 110 -33.53 8.53 2.90
N GLY A 111 -33.99 9.17 3.98
CA GLY A 111 -34.79 10.39 3.90
C GLY A 111 -34.03 11.57 3.29
N ALA A 112 -32.72 11.69 3.57
CA ALA A 112 -31.87 12.73 2.98
C ALA A 112 -31.63 12.54 1.47
N LEU A 113 -31.57 11.29 0.99
CA LEU A 113 -31.27 10.96 -0.40
C LEU A 113 -32.51 11.00 -1.32
N GLU A 114 -33.72 10.85 -0.78
CA GLU A 114 -34.98 10.91 -1.54
C GLU A 114 -35.25 12.30 -2.16
N GLY A 115 -34.52 13.35 -1.76
CA GLY A 115 -34.64 14.71 -2.29
C GLY A 115 -33.56 15.17 -3.28
N VAL A 116 -32.55 14.35 -3.58
CA VAL A 116 -31.33 14.78 -4.32
C VAL A 116 -31.26 14.19 -5.74
N GLY A 117 -32.29 13.45 -6.16
CA GLY A 117 -32.37 12.87 -7.50
C GLY A 117 -32.63 13.91 -8.58
N ASP A 118 -31.61 14.67 -9.00
CA ASP A 118 -31.39 15.11 -10.40
C ASP A 118 -30.19 16.07 -10.61
N ALA A 119 -29.22 16.13 -9.70
CA ALA A 119 -28.02 16.93 -9.95
C ALA A 119 -26.90 16.05 -10.52
N GLU A 120 -26.58 16.22 -11.81
CA GLU A 120 -25.38 15.66 -12.42
C GLU A 120 -24.15 16.03 -11.59
N ALA A 121 -23.59 15.06 -10.87
CA ALA A 121 -22.40 15.27 -10.07
C ALA A 121 -21.16 15.24 -10.99
N GLU A 122 -20.52 16.39 -11.16
CA GLU A 122 -19.25 16.50 -11.86
C GLU A 122 -18.09 16.15 -10.91
N VAL A 123 -17.18 15.28 -11.37
CA VAL A 123 -16.00 14.87 -10.59
C VAL A 123 -14.92 15.94 -10.70
N ILE A 124 -14.64 16.65 -9.61
CA ILE A 124 -13.54 17.63 -9.52
C ILE A 124 -12.33 16.97 -8.85
N PHE A 125 -11.25 16.78 -9.59
CA PHE A 125 -9.96 16.36 -9.03
C PHE A 125 -9.23 17.57 -8.45
N SER A 126 -9.12 17.63 -7.12
CA SER A 126 -8.28 18.60 -6.42
C SER A 126 -6.96 17.94 -6.01
N ILE A 127 -5.83 18.48 -6.47
CA ILE A 127 -4.48 18.05 -6.04
C ILE A 127 -3.86 19.24 -5.29
N PRO A 128 -3.94 19.28 -3.95
CA PRO A 128 -3.56 20.45 -3.15
C PRO A 128 -2.09 20.86 -3.32
N ASP A 129 -1.21 19.89 -3.57
CA ASP A 129 0.25 20.07 -3.71
C ASP A 129 0.76 19.62 -5.09
N GLY A 130 -0.08 19.70 -6.12
CA GLY A 130 0.29 19.28 -7.47
C GLY A 130 1.40 20.15 -8.08
N VAL A 131 2.39 19.52 -8.73
CA VAL A 131 3.40 20.23 -9.51
C VAL A 131 2.90 20.43 -10.94
N GLN A 132 2.85 21.68 -11.40
CA GLN A 132 2.51 22.02 -12.78
C GLN A 132 3.78 22.01 -13.64
N LEU A 133 3.87 21.07 -14.58
CA LEU A 133 4.99 21.00 -15.53
C LEU A 133 4.74 21.97 -16.70
N PHE A 134 5.73 22.82 -16.99
CA PHE A 134 5.76 23.62 -18.21
C PHE A 134 7.05 23.34 -18.98
N THR A 135 6.94 23.21 -20.29
CA THR A 135 8.06 23.16 -21.24
C THR A 135 8.25 24.55 -21.83
N ILE A 136 9.47 25.10 -21.71
CA ILE A 136 9.85 26.37 -22.36
C ILE A 136 10.66 26.02 -23.60
N ASP A 137 10.09 26.24 -24.78
CA ASP A 137 10.82 26.18 -26.03
C ASP A 137 11.64 27.46 -26.19
N VAL A 138 12.96 27.34 -26.02
CA VAL A 138 13.90 28.44 -26.31
C VAL A 138 14.08 28.51 -27.82
N GLY A 139 13.29 29.36 -28.47
CA GLY A 139 13.52 29.72 -29.87
C GLY A 139 14.88 30.40 -30.01
N ILE A 140 15.82 29.73 -30.68
CA ILE A 140 17.07 30.37 -31.12
C ILE A 140 16.69 31.34 -32.22
N VAL A 141 16.72 32.64 -31.92
CA VAL A 141 16.60 33.69 -32.93
C VAL A 141 17.93 33.70 -33.69
N SER A 142 17.87 33.27 -34.95
CA SER A 142 18.97 33.26 -35.93
C SER A 142 19.43 34.65 -36.31
#